data_AF-A0A2W1JTS0-F1
#
_entry.id   AF-A0A2W1JTS0-F1
#
_cell.length_a   1.000
_cell.length_b   1.000
_cell.length_c   1.000
_cell.angle_alpha   90.00
_cell.angle_beta   90.00
_cell.angle_gamma   90.00
#
_symmetry.space_group_name_H-M   'P 1'
#
loop_
_entity.id
_entity.type
_entity.pdbx_description
1 polymer ?
#
loop_
_entity_poly.entity_id
_entity_poly.type
_entity_poly.pdbx_seq_one_letter_code
_entity_poly.pdbx_strand_id
1 'polypeptide(L)'
;MKAQAQQVVYFNDFEANSFPTNGYTGSPTTHPYISSSSWTNSSNTNFTDEVGYNNSVGMGLNLNGSFSYFLTLTIAPGYEIQIDAYNFWREKNQANAGWEMKINGNSVDSGDTQPDGDFISTTPKLANPPLPPFSGTVTIEIKINGNGNGLYIIDDFSLYAVITPECPEAVSFPDKTLCEGNAWTIAIENPAVGSTFQWQVNVGGFGTWTNLSNDFNYSGVDTAILQIQDIPTNFNNNLYRCVITKTACATVETIPVALTVIPLPQTPNINYN
;
A
#
# COMPACT_ATOMS: atom_id res chain seq x y z
N MET A 1 1.74 -11.30 -17.03
CA MET A 1 0.87 -11.42 -15.83
C MET A 1 -0.54 -11.64 -16.29
N LYS A 2 -1.27 -12.62 -15.72
CA LYS A 2 -2.73 -12.69 -15.94
C LYS A 2 -3.33 -11.47 -15.25
N ALA A 3 -4.13 -10.66 -15.97
CA ALA A 3 -4.91 -9.61 -15.32
C ALA A 3 -5.78 -10.26 -14.24
N GLN A 4 -5.63 -9.85 -13.00
CA GLN A 4 -6.54 -10.27 -11.95
C GLN A 4 -7.88 -9.57 -12.19
N ALA A 5 -8.95 -10.35 -12.23
CA ALA A 5 -10.30 -9.82 -12.38
C ALA A 5 -10.77 -9.24 -11.06
N GLN A 6 -11.68 -8.26 -11.14
CA GLN A 6 -12.42 -7.76 -9.99
C GLN A 6 -13.12 -8.93 -9.28
N GLN A 7 -13.06 -8.94 -7.96
CA GLN A 7 -13.71 -9.94 -7.11
C GLN A 7 -14.17 -9.30 -5.80
N VAL A 8 -15.07 -9.98 -5.08
CA VAL A 8 -15.38 -9.62 -3.69
C VAL A 8 -14.13 -9.89 -2.85
N VAL A 9 -13.59 -8.86 -2.21
CA VAL A 9 -12.41 -8.98 -1.34
C VAL A 9 -12.76 -8.83 0.13
N TYR A 10 -13.91 -8.26 0.43
CA TYR A 10 -14.43 -8.11 1.78
C TYR A 10 -15.94 -8.25 1.72
N PHE A 11 -16.50 -9.05 2.62
CA PHE A 11 -17.94 -9.17 2.84
C PHE A 11 -18.23 -9.28 4.33
N ASN A 12 -19.24 -8.55 4.79
CA ASN A 12 -19.70 -8.62 6.16
C ASN A 12 -21.23 -8.46 6.24
N ASP A 13 -21.89 -9.52 6.69
CA ASP A 13 -23.35 -9.60 6.95
C ASP A 13 -23.67 -9.33 8.43
N PHE A 14 -22.64 -9.01 9.23
CA PHE A 14 -22.70 -8.72 10.67
C PHE A 14 -23.42 -9.77 11.56
N GLU A 15 -22.71 -10.41 12.50
CA GLU A 15 -23.36 -11.39 13.38
C GLU A 15 -23.94 -10.77 14.66
N ALA A 16 -25.07 -11.31 15.12
CA ALA A 16 -25.71 -10.94 16.39
C ALA A 16 -24.74 -10.96 17.58
N ASN A 17 -24.86 -10.00 18.49
CA ASN A 17 -24.05 -9.86 19.70
C ASN A 17 -22.54 -9.63 19.44
N SER A 18 -22.18 -9.16 18.24
CA SER A 18 -20.78 -8.92 17.84
C SER A 18 -20.36 -7.46 17.95
N PHE A 19 -21.11 -6.63 18.69
CA PHE A 19 -20.87 -5.19 18.84
C PHE A 19 -20.43 -4.83 20.26
N PRO A 20 -19.17 -5.12 20.65
CA PRO A 20 -18.62 -4.63 21.90
C PRO A 20 -18.39 -3.11 21.85
N THR A 21 -17.79 -2.57 22.92
CA THR A 21 -17.50 -1.15 22.99
C THR A 21 -16.66 -0.65 21.83
N ASN A 22 -17.21 0.33 21.08
CA ASN A 22 -16.60 1.00 19.94
C ASN A 22 -16.05 0.08 18.83
N GLY A 23 -16.64 -1.10 18.62
CA GLY A 23 -16.16 -1.97 17.55
C GLY A 23 -17.03 -3.16 17.20
N TYR A 24 -16.44 -4.04 16.40
CA TYR A 24 -17.05 -5.25 15.89
C TYR A 24 -16.09 -6.44 16.07
N THR A 25 -16.60 -7.56 16.57
CA THR A 25 -15.83 -8.80 16.84
C THR A 25 -16.28 -10.00 16.03
N GLY A 26 -17.12 -9.76 15.02
CA GLY A 26 -17.60 -10.80 14.14
C GLY A 26 -16.56 -11.30 13.14
N SER A 27 -16.99 -12.16 12.22
CA SER A 27 -16.09 -12.89 11.31
C SER A 27 -16.37 -12.57 9.84
N PRO A 28 -15.95 -11.39 9.36
CA PRO A 28 -16.17 -11.03 7.96
C PRO A 28 -15.39 -11.98 7.05
N THR A 29 -15.92 -12.22 5.85
CA THR A 29 -15.21 -12.94 4.80
C THR A 29 -14.20 -11.99 4.15
N THR A 30 -12.91 -12.35 4.15
CA THR A 30 -11.85 -11.52 3.60
C THR A 30 -11.00 -12.27 2.57
N HIS A 31 -10.46 -11.52 1.61
CA HIS A 31 -9.42 -12.04 0.72
C HIS A 31 -8.16 -12.40 1.51
N PRO A 32 -7.40 -13.45 1.15
CA PRO A 32 -6.19 -13.87 1.88
C PRO A 32 -5.08 -12.81 2.03
N TYR A 33 -5.13 -11.74 1.24
CA TYR A 33 -4.19 -10.62 1.32
C TYR A 33 -4.75 -9.40 2.07
N ILE A 34 -5.88 -9.54 2.75
CA ILE A 34 -6.33 -8.64 3.81
C ILE A 34 -5.95 -9.30 5.13
N SER A 35 -4.91 -8.79 5.78
CA SER A 35 -4.36 -9.37 7.01
C SER A 35 -5.22 -9.10 8.24
N SER A 36 -5.99 -8.00 8.21
CA SER A 36 -6.93 -7.66 9.27
C SER A 36 -8.00 -6.69 8.79
N SER A 37 -9.13 -6.69 9.48
CA SER A 37 -10.20 -5.71 9.32
C SER A 37 -10.77 -5.32 10.68
N SER A 38 -11.18 -4.07 10.86
CA SER A 38 -11.86 -3.60 12.07
C SER A 38 -12.91 -2.55 11.74
N TRP A 39 -14.06 -2.62 12.41
CA TRP A 39 -15.04 -1.53 12.38
C TRP A 39 -14.92 -0.66 13.63
N THR A 40 -15.01 0.66 13.46
CA THR A 40 -15.10 1.67 14.54
C THR A 40 -16.05 2.79 14.10
N ASN A 41 -16.40 3.70 15.00
CA ASN A 41 -17.20 4.89 14.64
C ASN A 41 -16.56 6.20 15.12
N SER A 42 -17.10 7.31 14.64
CA SER A 42 -16.62 8.67 14.96
C SER A 42 -16.92 9.13 16.39
N SER A 43 -17.45 8.26 17.24
CA SER A 43 -17.85 8.56 18.61
C SER A 43 -17.40 7.45 19.57
N ASN A 44 -17.61 7.66 20.86
CA ASN A 44 -17.34 6.65 21.89
C ASN A 44 -18.58 5.82 22.27
N THR A 45 -19.58 5.76 21.39
CA THR A 45 -20.77 4.91 21.57
C THR A 45 -20.57 3.57 20.87
N ASN A 46 -21.17 2.53 21.45
CA ASN A 46 -21.18 1.20 20.84
C ASN A 46 -22.09 1.19 19.60
N PHE A 47 -21.80 0.28 18.68
CA PHE A 47 -22.79 -0.14 17.69
C PHE A 47 -23.92 -0.93 18.36
N THR A 48 -25.08 -0.99 17.71
CA THR A 48 -26.25 -1.74 18.18
C THR A 48 -26.61 -2.86 17.20
N ASP A 49 -27.14 -3.97 17.73
CA ASP A 49 -27.77 -5.02 16.93
C ASP A 49 -29.13 -4.49 16.45
N GLU A 50 -29.26 -4.23 15.16
CA GLU A 50 -30.52 -3.78 14.55
C GLU A 50 -31.03 -4.78 13.51
N VAL A 51 -32.27 -4.63 13.08
CA VAL A 51 -32.82 -5.47 12.01
C VAL A 51 -32.23 -5.02 10.67
N GLY A 52 -31.51 -5.91 10.02
CA GLY A 52 -30.88 -5.70 8.72
C GLY A 52 -31.72 -6.23 7.54
N TYR A 53 -31.05 -6.41 6.41
CA TYR A 53 -31.66 -6.90 5.18
C TYR A 53 -32.22 -8.32 5.35
N ASN A 54 -33.43 -8.58 4.85
CA ASN A 54 -34.10 -9.89 5.01
C ASN A 54 -34.21 -10.39 6.47
N ASN A 55 -34.22 -9.49 7.45
CA ASN A 55 -34.20 -9.79 8.89
C ASN A 55 -32.90 -10.43 9.41
N SER A 56 -31.76 -10.19 8.75
CA SER A 56 -30.41 -10.37 9.31
C SER A 56 -30.15 -9.35 10.44
N VAL A 57 -28.92 -9.32 10.95
CA VAL A 57 -28.48 -8.31 11.90
C VAL A 57 -27.74 -7.21 11.17
N GLY A 58 -28.22 -5.98 11.26
CA GLY A 58 -27.51 -4.80 10.78
C GLY A 58 -26.69 -4.14 11.89
N MET A 59 -25.62 -3.45 11.51
CA MET A 59 -24.84 -2.60 12.40
C MET A 59 -25.50 -1.22 12.53
N GLY A 60 -26.07 -0.94 13.70
CA GLY A 60 -26.72 0.32 14.02
C GLY A 60 -25.81 1.34 14.71
N LEU A 61 -26.03 2.63 14.43
CA LEU A 61 -25.46 3.74 15.18
C LEU A 61 -26.49 4.87 15.33
N ASN A 62 -26.83 5.21 16.58
CA ASN A 62 -27.81 6.23 16.91
C ASN A 62 -27.14 7.45 17.55
N LEU A 63 -26.97 8.51 16.78
CA LEU A 63 -26.22 9.71 17.18
C LEU A 63 -26.92 10.99 16.76
N ASN A 64 -26.55 12.09 17.43
CA ASN A 64 -26.96 13.44 17.05
C ASN A 64 -26.00 14.03 16.01
N GLY A 65 -26.54 14.60 14.94
CA GLY A 65 -25.77 15.35 13.96
C GLY A 65 -25.06 14.43 12.97
N SER A 66 -23.86 14.82 12.54
CA SER A 66 -23.06 14.04 11.60
C SER A 66 -22.14 13.06 12.33
N PHE A 67 -22.05 11.85 11.81
CA PHE A 67 -21.23 10.77 12.36
C PHE A 67 -20.75 9.83 11.26
N SER A 68 -19.77 8.99 11.57
CA SER A 68 -19.17 8.08 10.58
C SER A 68 -19.02 6.66 11.11
N TYR A 69 -19.19 5.70 10.21
CA TYR A 69 -18.68 4.34 10.32
C TYR A 69 -17.31 4.28 9.65
N PHE A 70 -16.37 3.58 10.27
CA PHE A 70 -15.05 3.33 9.71
C PHE A 70 -14.80 1.84 9.59
N LEU A 71 -14.48 1.38 8.39
CA LEU A 71 -13.85 0.07 8.17
C LEU A 71 -12.38 0.31 7.86
N THR A 72 -11.51 -0.19 8.73
CA THR A 72 -10.07 -0.20 8.51
C THR A 72 -9.65 -1.59 8.04
N LEU A 73 -9.02 -1.66 6.88
CA LEU A 73 -8.38 -2.85 6.34
C LEU A 73 -6.86 -2.71 6.44
N THR A 74 -6.17 -3.81 6.68
CA THR A 74 -4.71 -3.88 6.49
C THR A 74 -4.41 -4.85 5.36
N ILE A 75 -3.74 -4.35 4.33
CA ILE A 75 -3.31 -5.13 3.18
C ILE A 75 -1.99 -5.80 3.53
N ALA A 76 -1.87 -7.09 3.18
CA ALA A 76 -0.68 -7.88 3.44
C ALA A 76 0.56 -7.24 2.79
N PRO A 77 1.73 -7.24 3.45
CA PRO A 77 2.95 -6.63 2.91
C PRO A 77 3.29 -7.13 1.50
N GLY A 78 3.64 -6.20 0.60
CA GLY A 78 4.00 -6.51 -0.78
C GLY A 78 2.83 -6.66 -1.74
N TYR A 79 1.62 -6.31 -1.29
CA TYR A 79 0.39 -6.24 -2.08
C TYR A 79 -0.28 -4.88 -1.95
N GLU A 80 -1.03 -4.53 -2.98
CA GLU A 80 -1.85 -3.33 -3.07
C GLU A 80 -3.28 -3.70 -3.48
N ILE A 81 -4.25 -2.88 -3.10
CA ILE A 81 -5.68 -3.05 -3.40
C ILE A 81 -6.19 -1.87 -4.21
N GLN A 82 -6.82 -2.16 -5.34
CA GLN A 82 -7.58 -1.18 -6.12
C GLN A 82 -9.07 -1.46 -5.94
N ILE A 83 -9.75 -0.64 -5.14
CA ILE A 83 -11.18 -0.80 -4.86
C ILE A 83 -11.98 -0.13 -5.97
N ASP A 84 -12.76 -0.92 -6.71
CA ASP A 84 -13.46 -0.50 -7.92
C ASP A 84 -14.99 -0.61 -7.81
N ALA A 85 -15.51 -1.27 -6.77
CA ALA A 85 -16.89 -1.07 -6.34
C ALA A 85 -17.10 -1.42 -4.87
N TYR A 86 -18.29 -1.08 -4.37
CA TYR A 86 -18.79 -1.50 -3.08
C TYR A 86 -20.30 -1.70 -3.16
N ASN A 87 -20.86 -2.39 -2.18
CA ASN A 87 -22.30 -2.44 -1.97
C ASN A 87 -22.58 -2.55 -0.48
N PHE A 88 -23.66 -1.96 -0.01
CA PHE A 88 -24.21 -2.22 1.32
C PHE A 88 -25.69 -1.86 1.33
N TRP A 89 -26.43 -2.55 2.18
CA TRP A 89 -27.79 -2.23 2.53
C TRP A 89 -27.83 -1.15 3.61
N ARG A 90 -28.87 -0.30 3.58
CA ARG A 90 -29.05 0.76 4.57
C ARG A 90 -30.50 0.96 4.96
N GLU A 91 -30.70 1.35 6.20
CA GLU A 91 -31.98 1.85 6.70
C GLU A 91 -31.74 2.94 7.74
N LYS A 92 -32.73 3.81 7.93
CA LYS A 92 -32.74 4.80 9.02
C LYS A 92 -34.11 4.85 9.65
N ASN A 93 -34.18 5.27 10.91
CA ASN A 93 -35.46 5.40 11.60
C ASN A 93 -36.05 6.82 11.56
N GLN A 94 -35.23 7.88 11.40
CA GLN A 94 -35.65 9.30 11.41
C GLN A 94 -34.67 10.22 10.65
N ALA A 95 -35.19 11.39 10.24
CA ALA A 95 -34.51 12.51 9.56
C ALA A 95 -34.00 12.27 8.13
N ASN A 96 -34.00 13.33 7.30
CA ASN A 96 -33.24 13.33 6.05
C ASN A 96 -31.76 13.53 6.39
N ALA A 97 -31.00 12.44 6.42
CA ALA A 97 -29.55 12.49 6.36
C ALA A 97 -29.10 12.23 4.91
N GLY A 98 -28.08 12.92 4.45
CA GLY A 98 -27.30 12.44 3.28
C GLY A 98 -26.22 11.48 3.76
N TRP A 99 -25.53 10.82 2.85
CA TRP A 99 -24.31 10.07 3.17
C TRP A 99 -23.20 10.39 2.17
N GLU A 100 -21.96 10.19 2.59
CA GLU A 100 -20.76 10.29 1.78
C GLU A 100 -19.87 9.09 2.13
N MET A 101 -19.36 8.40 1.12
CA MET A 101 -18.32 7.40 1.30
C MET A 101 -16.98 7.96 0.88
N LYS A 102 -15.96 7.72 1.69
CA LYS A 102 -14.56 8.03 1.39
C LYS A 102 -13.70 6.79 1.51
N ILE A 103 -12.65 6.74 0.68
CA ILE A 103 -11.57 5.75 0.79
C ILE A 103 -10.27 6.52 0.97
N ASN A 104 -9.61 6.32 2.10
CA ASN A 104 -8.43 7.09 2.52
C ASN A 104 -8.64 8.61 2.41
N GLY A 105 -9.84 9.08 2.77
CA GLY A 105 -10.23 10.49 2.73
C GLY A 105 -10.67 11.01 1.35
N ASN A 106 -10.48 10.25 0.27
CA ASN A 106 -10.96 10.61 -1.07
C ASN A 106 -12.45 10.32 -1.17
N SER A 107 -13.27 11.32 -1.50
CA SER A 107 -14.71 11.14 -1.73
C SER A 107 -14.91 10.26 -2.96
N VAL A 108 -15.65 9.16 -2.78
CA VAL A 108 -15.89 8.19 -3.86
C VAL A 108 -17.35 8.11 -4.28
N ASP A 109 -18.26 8.44 -3.38
CA ASP A 109 -19.68 8.49 -3.68
C ASP A 109 -20.42 9.26 -2.58
N SER A 110 -21.62 9.71 -2.90
CA SER A 110 -22.50 10.37 -1.96
C SER A 110 -23.92 10.27 -2.48
N GLY A 111 -24.88 10.27 -1.55
CA GLY A 111 -26.27 10.22 -1.95
C GLY A 111 -27.21 10.54 -0.82
N ASP A 112 -28.48 10.48 -1.15
CA ASP A 112 -29.52 10.50 -0.15
C ASP A 112 -29.68 9.11 0.45
N THR A 113 -30.21 9.10 1.67
CA THR A 113 -30.43 7.88 2.45
C THR A 113 -31.75 7.20 2.10
N GLN A 114 -32.48 7.71 1.11
CA GLN A 114 -33.74 7.17 0.60
C GLN A 114 -33.53 6.44 -0.74
N PRO A 115 -34.37 5.44 -1.06
CA PRO A 115 -35.33 4.78 -0.17
C PRO A 115 -34.63 4.00 0.96
N ASP A 116 -35.32 3.89 2.10
CA ASP A 116 -34.88 3.09 3.23
C ASP A 116 -35.10 1.61 2.93
N GLY A 117 -34.21 0.74 3.42
CA GLY A 117 -34.35 -0.70 3.22
C GLY A 117 -33.85 -1.20 1.87
N ASP A 118 -33.03 -0.41 1.16
CA ASP A 118 -32.47 -0.75 -0.14
C ASP A 118 -30.94 -0.68 -0.17
N PHE A 119 -30.36 -1.46 -1.09
CA PHE A 119 -28.93 -1.42 -1.39
C PHE A 119 -28.52 -0.08 -2.03
N ILE A 120 -27.31 0.38 -1.74
CA ILE A 120 -26.73 1.59 -2.35
C ILE A 120 -26.51 1.38 -3.85
N SER A 121 -26.06 0.19 -4.25
CA SER A 121 -25.88 -0.11 -5.66
C SER A 121 -26.07 -1.59 -5.96
N THR A 122 -26.83 -1.89 -7.02
CA THR A 122 -26.89 -3.24 -7.62
C THR A 122 -25.85 -3.45 -8.71
N THR A 123 -25.10 -2.40 -9.09
CA THR A 123 -24.11 -2.44 -10.18
C THR A 123 -22.74 -1.95 -9.70
N PRO A 124 -21.67 -2.77 -9.84
CA PRO A 124 -20.34 -2.37 -9.38
C PRO A 124 -19.81 -1.18 -10.19
N LYS A 125 -19.73 0.02 -9.62
CA LYS A 125 -18.92 1.12 -10.17
C LYS A 125 -18.57 2.16 -9.11
N LEU A 126 -17.31 2.18 -8.69
CA LEU A 126 -16.70 3.33 -7.99
C LEU A 126 -16.33 4.45 -8.98
N ALA A 127 -15.92 5.57 -8.39
CA ALA A 127 -15.55 6.84 -9.01
C ALA A 127 -14.97 6.77 -10.44
N ASN A 128 -15.31 7.79 -11.23
CA ASN A 128 -14.68 8.10 -12.51
C ASN A 128 -13.97 9.45 -12.36
N PRO A 129 -12.61 9.50 -12.32
CA PRO A 129 -11.66 8.42 -12.56
C PRO A 129 -11.55 7.42 -11.39
N PRO A 130 -11.09 6.17 -11.64
CA PRO A 130 -10.85 5.18 -10.59
C PRO A 130 -9.75 5.67 -9.63
N LEU A 131 -9.86 5.26 -8.36
CA LEU A 131 -8.83 5.54 -7.37
C LEU A 131 -7.54 4.77 -7.67
N PRO A 132 -6.37 5.31 -7.31
CA PRO A 132 -5.12 4.56 -7.38
C PRO A 132 -5.18 3.34 -6.43
N PRO A 133 -4.33 2.32 -6.65
CA PRO A 133 -4.17 1.23 -5.70
C PRO A 133 -3.61 1.76 -4.36
N PHE A 134 -4.00 1.11 -3.26
CA PHE A 134 -3.56 1.43 -1.91
C PHE A 134 -2.80 0.26 -1.29
N SER A 135 -1.81 0.54 -0.44
CA SER A 135 -1.14 -0.50 0.36
C SER A 135 -1.10 -0.14 1.84
N GLY A 136 -0.72 -1.11 2.67
CA GLY A 136 -0.75 -0.96 4.13
C GLY A 136 -2.18 -0.76 4.65
N THR A 137 -2.43 0.35 5.33
CA THR A 137 -3.74 0.62 5.94
C THR A 137 -4.66 1.35 4.97
N VAL A 138 -5.86 0.80 4.79
CA VAL A 138 -6.94 1.42 4.00
C VAL A 138 -8.14 1.67 4.89
N THR A 139 -8.57 2.92 4.97
CA THR A 139 -9.73 3.34 5.75
C THR A 139 -10.88 3.68 4.81
N ILE A 140 -11.99 2.97 4.97
CA ILE A 140 -13.27 3.30 4.37
C ILE A 140 -14.07 4.07 5.42
N GLU A 141 -14.53 5.26 5.08
CA GLU A 141 -15.43 6.05 5.90
C GLU A 141 -16.81 6.09 5.22
N ILE A 142 -17.86 5.73 5.94
CA ILE A 142 -19.25 6.02 5.57
C ILE A 142 -19.74 7.10 6.52
N LYS A 143 -19.76 8.34 6.05
CA LYS A 143 -20.20 9.49 6.81
C LYS A 143 -21.68 9.74 6.56
N ILE A 144 -22.44 9.89 7.64
CA ILE A 144 -23.85 10.30 7.64
C ILE A 144 -23.92 11.80 7.93
N ASN A 145 -24.47 12.56 6.99
CA ASN A 145 -24.66 14.00 7.07
C ASN A 145 -26.04 14.30 7.66
N GLY A 146 -26.20 14.06 8.96
CA GLY A 146 -27.45 14.26 9.69
C GLY A 146 -27.58 15.65 10.33
N ASN A 147 -28.83 16.15 10.41
CA ASN A 147 -29.24 17.30 11.20
C ASN A 147 -30.27 16.85 12.26
N GLY A 148 -29.79 16.28 13.38
CA GLY A 148 -30.65 15.79 14.46
C GLY A 148 -30.26 14.39 14.94
N ASN A 149 -31.02 13.83 15.88
CA ASN A 149 -30.86 12.44 16.31
C ASN A 149 -31.42 11.50 15.24
N GLY A 150 -30.69 10.43 14.93
CA GLY A 150 -31.19 9.36 14.07
C GLY A 150 -30.37 8.10 14.23
N LEU A 151 -31.06 6.94 14.22
CA LEU A 151 -30.43 5.65 14.00
C LEU A 151 -30.20 5.49 12.51
N TYR A 152 -28.97 5.14 12.17
CA TYR A 152 -28.62 4.65 10.84
C TYR A 152 -28.18 3.20 10.98
N ILE A 153 -28.52 2.37 10.01
CA ILE A 153 -28.19 0.95 9.98
C ILE A 153 -27.47 0.68 8.67
N ILE A 154 -26.36 -0.06 8.74
CA ILE A 154 -25.70 -0.62 7.56
C ILE A 154 -25.70 -2.14 7.67
N ASP A 155 -25.80 -2.81 6.53
CA ASP A 155 -25.78 -4.26 6.46
C ASP A 155 -25.23 -4.76 5.11
N ASP A 156 -24.88 -6.05 5.01
CA ASP A 156 -24.39 -6.70 3.79
C ASP A 156 -23.23 -5.94 3.11
N PHE A 157 -22.30 -5.42 3.90
CA PHE A 157 -21.22 -4.57 3.39
C PHE A 157 -20.20 -5.37 2.59
N SER A 158 -20.07 -5.03 1.31
CA SER A 158 -19.21 -5.69 0.33
C SER A 158 -18.24 -4.71 -0.30
N LEU A 159 -16.97 -5.11 -0.45
CA LEU A 159 -15.99 -4.41 -1.30
C LEU A 159 -15.58 -5.31 -2.46
N TYR A 160 -15.52 -4.70 -3.64
CA TYR A 160 -15.06 -5.31 -4.87
C TYR A 160 -13.78 -4.63 -5.30
N ALA A 161 -12.72 -5.42 -5.46
CA ALA A 161 -11.42 -4.90 -5.76
C ALA A 161 -10.59 -5.87 -6.59
N VAL A 162 -9.50 -5.35 -7.13
CA VAL A 162 -8.36 -6.14 -7.59
C VAL A 162 -7.25 -6.00 -6.55
N ILE A 163 -6.65 -7.11 -6.13
CA ILE A 163 -5.47 -7.10 -5.24
C ILE A 163 -4.28 -7.64 -6.00
N THR A 164 -3.30 -6.76 -6.27
CA THR A 164 -2.08 -7.03 -7.05
C THR A 164 -0.84 -7.05 -6.16
N PRO A 165 0.23 -7.75 -6.55
CA PRO A 165 1.54 -7.58 -5.93
C PRO A 165 2.11 -6.19 -6.23
N GLU A 166 2.69 -5.54 -5.23
CA GLU A 166 3.49 -4.33 -5.44
C GLU A 166 4.77 -4.69 -6.19
N CYS A 167 4.93 -4.22 -7.42
CA CYS A 167 6.11 -4.54 -8.22
C CYS A 167 7.22 -3.51 -8.02
N PRO A 168 8.50 -3.94 -8.02
CA PRO A 168 9.62 -3.00 -7.95
C PRO A 168 9.64 -2.12 -9.21
N GLU A 169 9.98 -0.85 -9.03
CA GLU A 169 10.18 0.09 -10.13
C GLU A 169 11.66 0.40 -10.34
N ALA A 170 12.01 0.91 -11.52
CA ALA A 170 13.38 1.29 -11.83
C ALA A 170 13.70 2.59 -11.08
N VAL A 171 14.64 2.50 -10.14
CA VAL A 171 15.14 3.67 -9.39
C VAL A 171 16.42 4.23 -10.02
N SER A 172 16.65 5.53 -9.87
CA SER A 172 17.90 6.20 -10.25
C SER A 172 18.65 6.69 -9.03
N PHE A 173 19.96 6.80 -9.16
CA PHE A 173 20.86 7.37 -8.17
C PHE A 173 21.70 8.48 -8.82
N PRO A 174 22.14 9.48 -8.05
CA PRO A 174 23.08 10.46 -8.57
C PRO A 174 24.47 9.83 -8.75
N ASP A 175 25.14 10.20 -9.84
CA ASP A 175 26.55 9.88 -10.05
C ASP A 175 27.40 10.38 -8.88
N LYS A 176 28.50 9.66 -8.61
CA LYS A 176 29.33 9.90 -7.44
C LYS A 176 30.78 10.19 -7.82
N THR A 177 31.33 11.24 -7.23
CA THR A 177 32.78 11.54 -7.30
C THR A 177 33.36 11.49 -5.89
N LEU A 178 34.39 10.67 -5.69
CA LEU A 178 35.05 10.46 -4.39
C LEU A 178 36.56 10.34 -4.56
N CYS A 179 37.35 10.71 -3.56
CA CYS A 179 38.76 10.34 -3.53
C CYS A 179 38.94 8.83 -3.27
N GLU A 180 40.04 8.28 -3.77
CA GLU A 180 40.49 6.92 -3.43
C GLU A 180 40.51 6.69 -1.90
N GLY A 181 40.15 5.48 -1.48
CA GLY A 181 40.06 5.05 -0.07
C GLY A 181 38.75 5.43 0.63
N ASN A 182 37.91 6.27 0.03
CA ASN A 182 36.59 6.58 0.59
C ASN A 182 35.63 5.40 0.51
N ALA A 183 34.52 5.52 1.24
CA ALA A 183 33.38 4.63 1.15
C ALA A 183 32.18 5.31 0.48
N TRP A 184 31.33 4.49 -0.14
CA TRP A 184 30.07 4.90 -0.77
C TRP A 184 28.98 3.87 -0.45
N THR A 185 27.79 4.34 -0.10
CA THR A 185 26.60 3.52 0.07
C THR A 185 25.55 3.91 -0.97
N ILE A 186 25.00 2.89 -1.63
CA ILE A 186 23.87 3.02 -2.55
C ILE A 186 22.72 2.22 -1.93
N ALA A 187 21.58 2.87 -1.71
CA ALA A 187 20.42 2.24 -1.09
C ALA A 187 19.19 2.41 -1.98
N ILE A 188 18.54 1.29 -2.32
CA ILE A 188 17.18 1.30 -2.86
C ILE A 188 16.25 1.58 -1.67
N GLU A 189 15.70 2.79 -1.62
CA GLU A 189 14.75 3.17 -0.59
C GLU A 189 13.39 2.49 -0.82
N ASN A 190 12.74 2.07 0.27
CA ASN A 190 11.42 1.42 0.26
C ASN A 190 11.28 0.30 -0.79
N PRO A 191 12.17 -0.72 -0.78
CA PRO A 191 12.08 -1.79 -1.76
C PRO A 191 10.75 -2.54 -1.65
N ALA A 192 10.16 -2.89 -2.78
CA ALA A 192 8.96 -3.70 -2.83
C ALA A 192 9.17 -5.02 -2.04
N VAL A 193 8.28 -5.28 -1.07
CA VAL A 193 8.42 -6.43 -0.17
C VAL A 193 8.44 -7.75 -0.96
N GLY A 194 9.34 -8.64 -0.55
CA GLY A 194 9.56 -9.93 -1.22
C GLY A 194 10.45 -9.86 -2.47
N SER A 195 11.07 -8.72 -2.74
CA SER A 195 12.09 -8.60 -3.79
C SER A 195 13.42 -9.23 -3.37
N THR A 196 14.15 -9.74 -4.36
CA THR A 196 15.56 -10.13 -4.25
C THR A 196 16.41 -9.22 -5.10
N PHE A 197 17.68 -9.08 -4.73
CA PHE A 197 18.60 -8.09 -5.29
C PHE A 197 19.86 -8.80 -5.78
N GLN A 198 20.42 -8.28 -6.86
CA GLN A 198 21.75 -8.63 -7.34
C GLN A 198 22.41 -7.38 -7.90
N TRP A 199 23.37 -6.84 -7.17
CA TRP A 199 24.18 -5.74 -7.67
C TRP A 199 25.12 -6.23 -8.77
N GLN A 200 25.28 -5.41 -9.80
CA GLN A 200 26.14 -5.64 -10.94
C GLN A 200 27.04 -4.42 -11.16
N VAL A 201 28.23 -4.68 -11.68
CA VAL A 201 29.19 -3.65 -12.10
C VAL A 201 29.47 -3.79 -13.59
N ASN A 202 29.64 -2.65 -14.25
CA ASN A 202 30.20 -2.55 -15.58
C ASN A 202 31.52 -1.80 -15.47
N VAL A 203 32.60 -2.57 -15.48
CA VAL A 203 33.95 -2.08 -15.21
C VAL A 203 34.37 -1.12 -16.31
N GLY A 204 34.75 0.11 -15.94
CA GLY A 204 35.14 1.18 -16.86
C GLY A 204 34.05 1.66 -17.82
N GLY A 205 32.80 1.20 -17.69
CA GLY A 205 31.69 1.58 -18.56
C GLY A 205 31.73 0.96 -19.95
N PHE A 206 32.48 -0.12 -20.17
CA PHE A 206 32.68 -0.75 -21.48
C PHE A 206 31.50 -1.62 -21.99
N GLY A 207 30.41 -1.71 -21.22
CA GLY A 207 29.12 -2.26 -21.67
C GLY A 207 28.84 -3.70 -21.23
N THR A 208 29.77 -4.36 -20.54
CA THR A 208 29.55 -5.71 -19.98
C THR A 208 29.20 -5.61 -18.51
N TRP A 209 28.05 -6.15 -18.12
CA TRP A 209 27.61 -6.22 -16.72
C TRP A 209 27.97 -7.57 -16.11
N THR A 210 28.59 -7.53 -14.93
CA THR A 210 28.93 -8.73 -14.14
C THR A 210 28.33 -8.62 -12.75
N ASN A 211 27.79 -9.73 -12.23
CA ASN A 211 27.32 -9.79 -10.84
C ASN A 211 28.47 -9.53 -9.87
N LEU A 212 28.23 -8.65 -8.91
CA LEU A 212 29.13 -8.44 -7.79
C LEU A 212 29.03 -9.61 -6.82
N SER A 213 30.15 -9.90 -6.16
CA SER A 213 30.23 -10.82 -5.02
C SER A 213 30.74 -10.02 -3.82
N ASN A 214 30.31 -10.38 -2.61
CA ASN A 214 30.88 -9.75 -1.41
C ASN A 214 32.37 -10.09 -1.34
N ASP A 215 33.19 -9.07 -1.13
CA ASP A 215 34.64 -9.18 -1.00
C ASP A 215 35.18 -8.10 -0.04
N PHE A 216 36.43 -7.69 -0.20
CA PHE A 216 37.01 -6.62 0.60
C PHE A 216 36.41 -5.24 0.30
N ASN A 217 36.10 -4.93 -0.96
CA ASN A 217 35.59 -3.64 -1.38
C ASN A 217 34.07 -3.58 -1.40
N TYR A 218 33.39 -4.72 -1.62
CA TYR A 218 31.94 -4.79 -1.75
C TYR A 218 31.29 -5.57 -0.61
N SER A 219 30.21 -5.02 -0.04
CA SER A 219 29.32 -5.76 0.85
C SER A 219 27.84 -5.41 0.61
N GLY A 220 26.94 -6.35 0.91
CA GLY A 220 25.50 -6.19 0.69
C GLY A 220 25.06 -6.41 -0.77
N VAL A 221 25.85 -7.11 -1.58
CA VAL A 221 25.61 -7.29 -3.04
C VAL A 221 24.30 -8.00 -3.40
N ASP A 222 23.70 -8.73 -2.45
CA ASP A 222 22.41 -9.40 -2.60
C ASP A 222 21.29 -8.73 -1.77
N THR A 223 21.51 -7.48 -1.36
CA THR A 223 20.57 -6.70 -0.53
C THR A 223 20.17 -5.40 -1.22
N ALA A 224 19.17 -4.71 -0.67
CA ALA A 224 18.75 -3.39 -1.15
C ALA A 224 19.84 -2.30 -0.96
N ILE A 225 20.90 -2.59 -0.18
CA ILE A 225 21.97 -1.64 0.14
C ILE A 225 23.32 -2.22 -0.31
N LEU A 226 23.94 -1.59 -1.29
CA LEU A 226 25.34 -1.86 -1.66
C LEU A 226 26.25 -0.91 -0.88
N GLN A 227 27.23 -1.48 -0.19
CA GLN A 227 28.34 -0.73 0.39
C GLN A 227 29.61 -1.01 -0.41
N ILE A 228 30.26 0.07 -0.84
CA ILE A 228 31.56 0.04 -1.49
C ILE A 228 32.54 0.76 -0.55
N GLN A 229 33.56 0.07 -0.07
CA GLN A 229 34.54 0.60 0.87
C GLN A 229 35.95 0.54 0.30
N ASP A 230 36.84 1.37 0.87
CA ASP A 230 38.25 1.47 0.47
C ASP A 230 38.42 1.54 -1.05
N ILE A 231 37.67 2.46 -1.69
CA ILE A 231 37.52 2.51 -3.15
C ILE A 231 38.90 2.70 -3.83
N PRO A 232 39.38 1.73 -4.62
CA PRO A 232 40.64 1.86 -5.35
C PRO A 232 40.50 2.71 -6.60
N THR A 233 41.61 3.26 -7.09
CA THR A 233 41.65 4.06 -8.33
C THR A 233 41.17 3.33 -9.59
N ASN A 234 41.30 2.00 -9.66
CA ASN A 234 40.82 1.21 -10.80
C ASN A 234 39.28 1.07 -10.86
N PHE A 235 38.55 1.58 -9.86
CA PHE A 235 37.08 1.68 -9.92
C PHE A 235 36.60 2.94 -10.68
N ASN A 236 37.52 3.80 -11.10
CA ASN A 236 37.17 4.99 -11.87
C ASN A 236 36.41 4.62 -13.15
N ASN A 237 35.32 5.33 -13.42
CA ASN A 237 34.37 5.12 -14.52
C ASN A 237 33.55 3.82 -14.44
N ASN A 238 33.60 3.08 -13.33
CA ASN A 238 32.67 1.95 -13.14
C ASN A 238 31.23 2.46 -13.10
N LEU A 239 30.34 1.71 -13.74
CA LEU A 239 28.90 1.88 -13.57
C LEU A 239 28.35 0.78 -12.67
N TYR A 240 27.39 1.12 -11.82
CA TYR A 240 26.71 0.18 -10.92
C TYR A 240 25.22 0.16 -11.21
N ARG A 241 24.61 -1.02 -11.11
CA ARG A 241 23.14 -1.18 -11.14
C ARG A 241 22.72 -2.35 -10.26
N CYS A 242 21.46 -2.40 -9.87
CA CYS A 242 20.88 -3.56 -9.21
C CYS A 242 19.85 -4.22 -10.13
N VAL A 243 19.91 -5.54 -10.24
CA VAL A 243 18.83 -6.36 -10.81
C VAL A 243 17.89 -6.75 -9.67
N ILE A 244 16.64 -6.36 -9.78
CA ILE A 244 15.60 -6.57 -8.78
C ILE A 244 14.60 -7.58 -9.33
N THR A 245 14.39 -8.68 -8.62
CA THR A 245 13.43 -9.72 -9.04
C THR A 245 12.39 -9.99 -7.96
N LYS A 246 11.14 -10.18 -8.39
CA LYS A 246 10.00 -10.60 -7.56
C LYS A 246 9.16 -11.55 -8.40
N THR A 247 8.83 -12.73 -7.87
CA THR A 247 8.21 -13.84 -8.63
C THR A 247 6.95 -13.45 -9.41
N ALA A 248 6.16 -12.52 -8.89
CA ALA A 248 4.90 -12.09 -9.51
C ALA A 248 5.05 -10.90 -10.49
N CYS A 249 6.27 -10.37 -10.65
CA CYS A 249 6.57 -9.14 -11.39
C CYS A 249 7.57 -9.40 -12.51
N ALA A 250 7.69 -8.43 -13.42
CA ALA A 250 8.83 -8.40 -14.34
C ALA A 250 10.12 -8.12 -13.56
N THR A 251 11.25 -8.65 -14.04
CA THR A 251 12.56 -8.24 -13.53
C THR A 251 12.82 -6.80 -13.93
N VAL A 252 13.33 -6.01 -12.99
CA VAL A 252 13.64 -4.59 -13.19
C VAL A 252 15.11 -4.36 -12.89
N GLU A 253 15.73 -3.47 -13.65
CA GLU A 253 17.09 -3.02 -13.41
C GLU A 253 17.03 -1.56 -12.97
N THR A 254 17.84 -1.18 -11.97
CA THR A 254 18.01 0.24 -11.64
C THR A 254 18.70 0.96 -12.80
N ILE A 255 18.47 2.26 -12.90
CA ILE A 255 19.22 3.10 -13.83
C ILE A 255 20.70 3.07 -13.42
N PRO A 256 21.64 2.81 -14.34
CA PRO A 256 23.07 2.78 -14.03
C PRO A 256 23.57 4.08 -13.41
N VAL A 257 24.42 3.97 -12.39
CA VAL A 257 25.06 5.11 -11.71
C VAL A 257 26.58 5.05 -11.87
N ALA A 258 27.20 6.18 -12.19
CA ALA A 258 28.64 6.27 -12.43
C ALA A 258 29.43 6.61 -11.17
N LEU A 259 30.62 6.00 -11.03
CA LEU A 259 31.62 6.35 -10.02
C LEU A 259 32.86 6.97 -10.69
N THR A 260 33.19 8.20 -10.28
CA THR A 260 34.47 8.84 -10.59
C THR A 260 35.37 8.80 -9.36
N VAL A 261 36.58 8.28 -9.50
CA VAL A 261 37.56 8.18 -8.41
C VAL A 261 38.68 9.17 -8.65
N ILE A 262 38.93 10.03 -7.66
CA ILE A 262 40.04 10.98 -7.64
C ILE A 262 41.22 10.29 -6.93
N PRO A 263 42.33 9.98 -7.62
CA PRO A 263 43.50 9.38 -7.00
C PRO A 263 44.06 10.26 -5.89
N LEU A 264 44.65 9.65 -4.85
CA LEU A 264 45.43 10.42 -3.88
C LEU A 264 46.68 11.02 -4.54
N PRO A 265 47.19 12.17 -4.07
CA PRO A 265 48.46 12.70 -4.55
C PRO A 265 49.58 11.68 -4.40
N GLN A 266 50.38 11.48 -5.44
CA GLN A 266 51.58 10.65 -5.34
C GLN A 266 52.60 11.36 -4.45
N THR A 267 53.16 10.66 -3.46
CA THR A 267 54.31 11.16 -2.72
C THR A 267 55.51 11.23 -3.65
N PRO A 268 56.27 12.34 -3.69
CA PRO A 268 57.47 12.42 -4.52
C PRO A 268 58.48 11.36 -4.10
N ASN A 269 59.10 10.69 -5.07
CA ASN A 269 60.27 9.85 -4.79
C ASN A 269 61.40 10.74 -4.27
N ILE A 270 61.82 10.53 -3.02
CA ILE A 270 63.06 11.13 -2.52
C ILE A 270 64.21 10.29 -3.03
N ASN A 271 64.85 10.74 -4.11
CA ASN A 271 66.12 10.19 -4.55
C ASN A 271 67.20 10.73 -3.61
N TYR A 272 67.79 9.87 -2.78
CA TYR A 272 69.01 10.20 -2.06
C TYR A 272 70.17 10.18 -3.05
N ASN A 273 70.75 11.35 -3.33
CA ASN A 273 71.99 11.51 -4.09
C ASN A 273 73.21 11.32 -3.18
#